data_AF-A0A7S2DZE8-F1
#
_entry.id   AF-A0A7S2DZE8-F1
#
_cell.length_a   1.000
_cell.length_b   1.000
_cell.length_c   1.000
_cell.angle_alpha   90.00
_cell.angle_beta   90.00
_cell.angle_gamma   90.00
#
_symmetry.space_group_name_H-M   'P 1'
#
loop_
_entity.id
_entity.type
_entity.pdbx_description
1 polymer ?
#
loop_
_entity_poly.entity_id
_entity_poly.type
_entity_poly.pdbx_seq_one_letter_code
_entity_poly.pdbx_strand_id
1 'polypeptide(L)'
;DAGALKVYFVSAAPPIRYPNIYGIDIPTRKELVAYERNEQDIAKHIGCDWIIYQDLGDLVDSVKESTLPNHPITEFDTSCFSGTYVTGESINDEYFTKLHELRNDTAKLTRGKSSMSANGGPEADVGPPGSHDGCESVSNDKREESTGDRTHGGCEAITNK
;
A
#
# COMPACT_ATOMS: atom_id res chain seq x y z
N ASP A 1 -1.36 -3.56 -24.88
CA ASP A 1 -2.37 -2.53 -24.59
C ASP A 1 -3.76 -2.94 -25.00
N ALA A 2 -4.76 -2.49 -24.24
CA ALA A 2 -6.18 -2.81 -24.44
C ALA A 2 -6.93 -1.79 -25.34
N GLY A 3 -6.24 -0.80 -25.92
CA GLY A 3 -6.81 0.11 -26.93
C GLY A 3 -7.75 1.21 -26.39
N ALA A 4 -7.67 1.56 -25.11
CA ALA A 4 -8.45 2.66 -24.54
C ALA A 4 -8.03 4.02 -25.14
N LEU A 5 -9.01 4.84 -25.54
CA LEU A 5 -8.78 6.19 -26.09
C LEU A 5 -8.37 7.20 -25.01
N LYS A 6 -8.98 7.06 -23.82
CA LYS A 6 -8.75 7.89 -22.64
C LYS A 6 -8.83 7.02 -21.39
N VAL A 7 -7.94 7.25 -20.44
CA VAL A 7 -7.87 6.53 -19.17
C VAL A 7 -8.08 7.52 -18.03
N TYR A 8 -9.17 7.34 -17.30
CA TYR A 8 -9.52 8.12 -16.13
C TYR A 8 -9.33 7.27 -14.87
N PHE A 9 -8.64 7.81 -13.87
CA PHE A 9 -8.45 7.16 -12.57
C PHE A 9 -9.31 7.85 -11.50
N VAL A 10 -10.06 7.08 -10.73
CA VAL A 10 -10.87 7.62 -9.63
C VAL A 10 -10.55 6.83 -8.37
N SER A 11 -10.14 7.54 -7.33
CA SER A 11 -9.84 6.99 -6.01
C SER A 11 -11.00 7.25 -5.06
N ALA A 12 -11.52 6.19 -4.45
CA ALA A 12 -12.51 6.23 -3.36
C ALA A 12 -11.86 6.58 -1.98
N ALA A 13 -10.69 7.19 -2.02
CA ALA A 13 -9.98 7.67 -0.85
C ALA A 13 -9.24 8.96 -1.21
N PRO A 14 -9.00 9.84 -0.24
CA PRO A 14 -8.10 10.98 -0.41
C PRO A 14 -6.67 10.52 -0.74
N PRO A 15 -5.84 11.40 -1.32
CA PRO A 15 -4.45 11.06 -1.61
C PRO A 15 -3.68 10.75 -0.33
N ILE A 16 -3.03 9.58 -0.28
CA ILE A 16 -2.17 9.17 0.83
C ILE A 16 -0.84 9.93 0.72
N ARG A 17 -0.60 10.85 1.66
CA ARG A 17 0.57 11.73 1.66
C ARG A 17 1.53 11.46 2.82
N TYR A 18 1.09 10.71 3.83
CA TYR A 18 1.85 10.45 5.04
C TYR A 18 1.87 8.95 5.39
N PRO A 19 2.96 8.45 6.00
CA PRO A 19 3.05 7.08 6.48
C PRO A 19 2.12 6.84 7.67
N ASN A 20 1.67 5.60 7.88
CA ASN A 20 0.90 5.22 9.07
C ASN A 20 1.80 4.51 10.09
N ILE A 21 1.49 4.70 11.38
CA ILE A 21 2.26 4.16 12.50
C ILE A 21 1.41 3.35 13.49
N TYR A 22 0.12 3.18 13.18
CA TYR A 22 -0.85 2.47 13.99
C TYR A 22 -1.09 1.04 13.47
N GLY A 23 -0.10 0.49 12.76
CA GLY A 23 -0.08 -0.90 12.32
C GLY A 23 -0.50 -1.15 10.88
N ILE A 24 -0.95 -0.13 10.15
CA ILE A 24 -1.17 -0.23 8.70
C ILE A 24 0.17 -0.02 7.99
N ASP A 25 0.57 -0.98 7.16
CA ASP A 25 1.85 -0.91 6.44
C ASP A 25 1.75 0.02 5.22
N ILE A 26 2.04 1.30 5.43
CA ILE A 26 2.21 2.30 4.38
C ILE A 26 3.71 2.55 4.17
N PRO A 27 4.19 2.66 2.91
CA PRO A 27 5.59 2.93 2.61
C PRO A 27 6.01 4.34 3.07
N THR A 28 7.29 4.65 2.94
CA THR A 28 7.80 5.96 3.36
C THR A 28 7.28 7.09 2.47
N ARG A 29 7.35 8.32 2.98
CA ARG A 29 6.91 9.52 2.24
C ARG A 29 7.48 9.59 0.82
N LYS A 30 8.77 9.27 0.65
CA LYS A 30 9.44 9.35 -0.66
C LYS A 30 8.94 8.31 -1.68
N GLU A 31 8.37 7.22 -1.19
CA GLU A 31 7.82 6.15 -2.01
C GLU A 31 6.34 6.39 -2.36
N LEU A 32 5.67 7.31 -1.67
CA LEU A 32 4.29 7.66 -1.96
C LEU A 32 4.20 8.52 -3.22
N VAL A 33 3.39 8.08 -4.18
CA VAL A 33 3.16 8.80 -5.44
C VAL A 33 2.57 10.19 -5.19
N ALA A 34 1.68 10.34 -4.21
CA ALA A 34 1.04 11.62 -3.90
C ALA A 34 1.87 12.54 -2.99
N TYR A 35 3.06 12.10 -2.53
CA TYR A 35 3.92 12.95 -1.72
C TYR A 35 4.43 14.15 -2.52
N GLU A 36 4.18 15.36 -2.03
CA GLU A 36 4.55 16.65 -2.67
C GLU A 36 4.09 16.82 -4.13
N ARG A 37 3.10 16.05 -4.59
CA ARG A 37 2.51 16.17 -5.94
C ARG A 37 1.06 16.59 -5.89
N ASN A 38 0.65 17.43 -6.85
CA ASN A 38 -0.75 17.68 -7.14
C ASN A 38 -1.32 16.57 -8.04
N GLU A 39 -2.62 16.58 -8.24
CA GLU A 39 -3.37 15.60 -9.01
C GLU A 39 -2.89 15.53 -10.46
N GLN A 40 -2.55 16.66 -11.07
CA GLN A 40 -2.04 16.70 -12.45
C GLN A 40 -0.67 16.02 -12.57
N ASP A 41 0.21 16.20 -11.59
CA ASP A 41 1.53 15.59 -11.57
C ASP A 41 1.45 14.10 -11.25
N ILE A 42 0.50 13.70 -10.40
CA ILE A 42 0.19 12.29 -10.17
C ILE A 42 -0.33 11.64 -11.45
N ALA A 43 -1.28 12.28 -12.15
CA ALA A 43 -1.86 11.76 -13.40
C ALA A 43 -0.77 11.50 -14.46
N LYS A 44 0.14 12.47 -14.64
CA LYS A 44 1.31 12.31 -15.53
C LYS A 44 2.22 11.18 -15.08
N HIS A 45 2.47 11.05 -13.77
CA HIS A 45 3.35 10.02 -13.23
C HIS A 45 2.81 8.61 -13.46
N ILE A 46 1.51 8.39 -13.30
CA ILE A 46 0.87 7.08 -13.51
C ILE A 46 0.46 6.85 -14.98
N GLY A 47 0.51 7.88 -15.82
CA GLY A 47 0.17 7.79 -17.24
C GLY A 47 -1.33 7.79 -17.55
N CYS A 48 -2.16 8.40 -16.70
CA CYS A 48 -3.60 8.58 -16.98
C CYS A 48 -3.90 9.98 -17.51
N ASP A 49 -5.00 10.14 -18.24
CA ASP A 49 -5.44 11.44 -18.75
C ASP A 49 -5.96 12.35 -17.64
N TRP A 50 -6.56 11.77 -16.61
CA TRP A 50 -7.14 12.52 -15.50
C TRP A 50 -7.25 11.64 -14.25
N ILE A 51 -7.01 12.22 -13.09
CA ILE A 51 -7.23 11.59 -11.79
C ILE A 51 -8.20 12.40 -10.91
N ILE A 52 -9.08 11.71 -10.19
CA ILE A 52 -10.00 12.29 -9.20
C ILE A 52 -9.80 11.55 -7.87
N TYR A 53 -9.69 12.31 -6.78
CA TYR A 53 -9.66 11.78 -5.42
C TYR A 53 -10.93 12.21 -4.67
N GLN A 54 -11.37 11.36 -3.75
CA GLN A 54 -12.40 11.73 -2.78
C GLN A 54 -11.87 12.78 -1.81
N ASP A 55 -12.73 13.71 -1.39
CA ASP A 55 -12.40 14.66 -0.32
C ASP A 55 -12.30 13.97 1.04
N LEU A 56 -11.42 14.47 1.91
CA LEU A 56 -11.25 13.88 3.25
C LEU A 56 -12.50 14.07 4.12
N GLY A 57 -13.15 15.22 4.04
CA GLY A 57 -14.41 15.49 4.73
C GLY A 57 -15.52 14.55 4.27
N ASP A 58 -15.69 14.42 2.95
CA ASP A 58 -16.68 13.51 2.37
C ASP A 58 -16.45 12.05 2.80
N LEU A 59 -15.19 11.60 2.88
CA LEU A 59 -14.87 10.27 3.39
C LEU A 59 -15.27 10.13 4.86
N VAL A 60 -14.93 11.10 5.71
CA VAL A 60 -15.29 11.08 7.14
C VAL A 60 -16.80 11.05 7.32
N ASP A 61 -17.53 11.89 6.60
CA ASP A 61 -18.99 11.97 6.70
C ASP A 61 -19.65 10.69 6.20
N SER A 62 -19.18 10.13 5.08
CA SER A 62 -19.66 8.84 4.55
C SER A 62 -19.54 7.71 5.58
N VAL A 63 -18.42 7.66 6.33
CA VAL A 63 -18.23 6.65 7.37
C VAL A 63 -19.10 6.96 8.59
N LYS A 64 -19.24 8.23 8.99
CA LYS A 64 -20.12 8.63 10.11
C LYS A 64 -21.57 8.23 9.89
N GLU A 65 -22.09 8.40 8.68
CA GLU A 65 -23.46 7.98 8.32
C GLU A 65 -23.68 6.47 8.49
N SER A 66 -22.63 5.66 8.37
CA SER A 66 -22.68 4.21 8.57
C SER A 66 -22.62 3.77 10.05
N THR A 67 -22.41 4.70 10.99
CA THR A 67 -22.24 4.36 12.41
C THR A 67 -23.56 4.10 13.12
N LEU A 68 -23.53 3.24 14.14
CA LEU A 68 -24.73 2.88 14.89
C LEU A 68 -25.20 4.05 15.77
N PRO A 69 -26.53 4.31 15.88
CA PRO A 69 -27.06 5.43 16.65
C PRO A 69 -26.65 5.46 18.13
N ASN A 70 -26.39 4.29 18.71
CA ASN A 70 -26.04 4.15 20.12
C ASN A 70 -24.53 4.20 20.39
N HIS A 71 -23.71 4.31 19.34
CA HIS A 71 -22.26 4.40 19.46
C HIS A 71 -21.70 5.31 18.35
N PRO A 72 -21.97 6.63 18.43
CA PRO A 72 -21.49 7.56 17.41
C PRO A 72 -19.97 7.64 17.45
N ILE A 73 -19.33 7.51 16.29
CA ILE A 73 -17.89 7.79 16.13
C ILE A 73 -17.73 9.27 15.80
N THR A 74 -17.07 10.01 16.67
CA THR A 74 -16.89 11.46 16.52
C THR A 74 -15.69 11.82 15.64
N GLU A 75 -14.63 11.04 15.75
CA GLU A 75 -13.34 11.28 15.11
C GLU A 75 -12.71 9.98 14.61
N PHE A 76 -11.90 10.09 13.56
CA PHE A 76 -11.17 9.00 12.93
C PHE A 76 -9.70 9.34 12.89
N ASP A 77 -8.85 8.30 12.92
CA ASP A 77 -7.46 8.47 12.52
C ASP A 77 -7.43 8.77 11.02
N THR A 78 -7.03 9.99 10.68
CA THR A 78 -6.84 10.44 9.30
C THR A 78 -5.38 10.75 8.99
N SER A 79 -4.45 10.31 9.85
CA SER A 79 -3.04 10.67 9.83
C SER A 79 -2.36 10.45 8.48
N CYS A 80 -2.70 9.38 7.77
CA CYS A 80 -2.14 9.08 6.44
C CYS A 80 -2.57 10.08 5.34
N PHE A 81 -3.66 10.81 5.54
CA PHE A 81 -4.19 11.82 4.63
C PHE A 81 -3.87 13.26 5.11
N SER A 82 -4.11 13.54 6.39
CA SER A 82 -4.01 14.88 6.99
C SER A 82 -2.63 15.19 7.57
N GLY A 83 -1.83 14.18 7.90
CA GLY A 83 -0.56 14.33 8.61
C GLY A 83 -0.72 14.60 10.11
N THR A 84 -1.94 14.60 10.62
CA THR A 84 -2.24 14.80 12.05
C THR A 84 -2.33 13.46 12.75
N TYR A 85 -1.42 13.19 13.68
CA TYR A 85 -1.36 11.95 14.44
C TYR A 85 -1.97 12.13 15.82
N VAL A 86 -2.96 11.29 16.16
CA VAL A 86 -3.71 11.37 17.43
C VAL A 86 -2.81 11.21 18.65
N THR A 87 -1.69 10.48 18.52
CA THR A 87 -0.73 10.25 19.60
C THR A 87 0.19 11.44 19.92
N GLY A 88 0.07 12.56 19.21
CA GLY A 88 0.65 13.85 19.61
C GLY A 88 1.80 14.39 18.75
N GLU A 89 2.32 15.56 19.14
CA GLU A 89 3.25 16.41 18.39
C GLU A 89 4.68 15.87 18.25
N SER A 90 5.04 14.80 18.96
CA SER A 90 6.38 14.20 18.91
C SER A 90 6.65 13.38 17.63
N ILE A 91 5.67 13.32 16.72
CA ILE A 91 5.73 12.59 15.47
C ILE A 91 6.35 13.52 14.41
N ASN A 92 7.68 13.46 14.30
CA ASN A 92 8.44 14.29 13.38
C ASN A 92 9.16 13.46 12.30
N ASP A 93 9.83 14.14 11.38
CA ASP A 93 10.55 13.49 10.28
C ASP A 93 11.71 12.61 10.77
N GLU A 94 12.31 12.95 11.92
CA GLU A 94 13.33 12.14 12.57
C GLU A 94 12.76 10.80 13.04
N TYR A 95 11.55 10.80 13.60
CA TYR A 95 10.84 9.58 13.98
C TYR A 95 10.57 8.67 12.78
N PHE A 96 10.09 9.21 11.66
CA PHE A 96 9.88 8.43 10.44
C PHE A 96 11.18 7.90 9.82
N THR A 97 12.27 8.68 9.91
CA THR A 97 13.60 8.24 9.45
C THR A 97 14.07 7.03 10.25
N LYS A 98 13.97 7.09 11.58
CA LYS A 98 14.31 5.96 12.47
C LYS A 98 13.43 4.74 12.18
N LEU A 99 12.13 4.92 11.96
CA LEU A 99 11.23 3.82 11.60
C LEU A 99 11.62 3.16 10.28
N HIS A 100 12.02 3.95 9.28
CA HIS A 100 12.47 3.42 7.99
C HIS A 100 13.79 2.65 8.11
N GLU A 101 14.74 3.14 8.89
CA GLU A 101 16.01 2.43 9.16
C GLU A 101 15.76 1.08 9.82
N LEU A 102 14.90 1.03 10.84
CA LEU A 102 14.50 -0.22 11.50
C LEU A 102 13.85 -1.23 10.54
N ARG A 103 13.02 -0.76 9.60
CA ARG A 103 12.43 -1.60 8.54
C ARG A 103 13.50 -2.17 7.62
N ASN A 104 14.46 -1.35 7.20
CA ASN A 104 15.57 -1.79 6.34
C ASN A 104 16.49 -2.80 7.01
N ASP A 105 16.82 -2.59 8.29
CA ASP A 105 17.65 -3.53 9.04
C ASP A 105 16.93 -4.87 9.24
N THR A 106 15.63 -4.83 9.52
CA THR A 106 14.80 -6.05 9.58
C THR A 106 14.79 -6.79 8.24
N ALA A 107 14.67 -6.07 7.12
CA ALA A 107 14.72 -6.66 5.79
C ALA A 107 16.08 -7.30 5.48
N LYS A 108 17.19 -6.63 5.84
CA LYS A 108 18.56 -7.16 5.69
C LYS A 108 18.78 -8.41 6.54
N LEU A 109 18.33 -8.41 7.80
CA LEU A 109 18.43 -9.56 8.71
C LEU A 109 17.62 -10.75 8.19
N THR A 110 16.44 -10.51 7.62
CA THR A 110 15.59 -11.55 7.03
C THR A 110 16.25 -12.17 5.80
N ARG A 111 16.86 -11.35 4.92
CA ARG A 111 17.65 -11.82 3.77
C ARG A 111 18.91 -12.58 4.19
N GLY A 112 19.60 -12.13 5.24
CA GLY A 112 20.78 -12.80 5.79
C GLY A 112 20.47 -14.13 6.50
N LYS A 113 19.26 -14.30 7.05
CA LYS A 113 18.81 -15.57 7.62
C LYS A 113 18.39 -16.59 6.55
N SER A 114 17.84 -16.12 5.43
CA SER A 114 17.44 -17.01 4.31
C SER A 114 18.63 -17.54 3.52
N SER A 115 19.79 -16.86 3.54
CA SER A 115 21.04 -17.38 2.97
C SER A 115 21.84 -18.31 3.90
N MET A 116 21.40 -18.52 5.14
CA MET A 116 22.12 -19.30 6.17
C MET A 116 21.53 -20.69 6.45
N SER A 117 20.59 -21.17 5.63
CA SER A 117 20.06 -22.54 5.71
C SER A 117 20.31 -23.34 4.43
N ALA A 118 21.60 -23.54 4.12
CA ALA A 118 22.05 -24.61 3.24
C ALA A 118 23.43 -25.10 3.72
N ASN A 119 23.41 -26.25 4.39
CA ASN A 119 24.49 -27.22 4.65
C ASN A 119 25.86 -26.73 5.18
N GLY A 120 26.29 -27.36 6.29
CA GLY A 120 27.62 -27.23 6.85
C GLY A 120 28.75 -27.76 5.96
N GLY A 121 29.93 -27.17 6.14
CA GLY A 121 31.23 -27.56 5.56
C GLY A 121 32.23 -26.38 5.60
N PRO A 122 33.54 -26.60 5.82
CA PRO A 122 34.45 -25.57 6.30
C PRO A 122 34.96 -24.61 5.19
N GLU A 123 35.48 -23.47 5.67
CA GLU A 123 35.95 -22.27 4.95
C GLU A 123 36.78 -22.49 3.68
N ALA A 124 36.54 -21.64 2.67
CA ALA A 124 37.54 -21.16 1.71
C ALA A 124 37.14 -19.82 1.04
N ASP A 125 38.02 -18.83 1.20
CA ASP A 125 38.53 -17.86 0.21
C ASP A 125 37.60 -16.90 -0.60
N VAL A 126 37.72 -15.61 -0.24
CA VAL A 126 37.80 -14.33 -1.02
C VAL A 126 36.93 -14.10 -2.28
N GLY A 127 36.16 -12.99 -2.23
CA GLY A 127 35.80 -12.14 -3.39
C GLY A 127 34.68 -11.12 -3.10
N PRO A 128 34.79 -9.83 -3.47
CA PRO A 128 33.73 -8.85 -3.25
C PRO A 128 32.63 -8.99 -4.32
N PRO A 129 31.33 -8.99 -3.98
CA PRO A 129 30.31 -9.05 -5.01
C PRO A 129 30.12 -7.67 -5.66
N GLY A 130 30.28 -7.65 -6.98
CA GLY A 130 29.96 -6.53 -7.84
C GLY A 130 28.47 -6.21 -7.85
N SER A 131 28.18 -4.97 -8.24
CA SER A 131 26.85 -4.44 -8.51
C SER A 131 26.15 -5.24 -9.61
N HIS A 132 25.12 -6.00 -9.24
CA HIS A 132 24.16 -6.56 -10.17
C HIS A 132 22.79 -5.97 -9.86
N ASP A 133 22.41 -4.95 -10.64
CA ASP A 133 21.01 -4.66 -10.91
C ASP A 133 20.43 -5.86 -11.66
N GLY A 134 19.44 -6.54 -11.06
CA GLY A 134 18.87 -7.74 -11.65
C GLY A 134 17.59 -8.17 -10.94
N CYS A 135 16.46 -7.70 -11.48
CA CYS A 135 15.13 -8.26 -11.27
C CYS A 135 15.16 -9.78 -11.45
N GLU A 136 14.73 -10.55 -10.44
CA GLU A 136 14.43 -11.97 -10.60
C GLU A 136 12.94 -12.25 -10.40
N SER A 137 12.42 -13.01 -11.36
CA SER A 137 11.02 -13.28 -11.64
C SER A 137 10.46 -14.31 -10.66
N VAL A 138 9.41 -13.95 -9.91
CA VAL A 138 8.66 -14.92 -9.10
C VAL A 138 7.84 -15.78 -10.05
N SER A 139 8.31 -17.00 -10.30
CA SER A 139 7.54 -18.06 -10.95
C SER A 139 6.51 -18.59 -9.95
N ASN A 140 5.24 -18.53 -10.34
CA ASN A 140 4.10 -18.95 -9.54
C ASN A 140 3.79 -20.42 -9.87
N ASP A 141 3.89 -21.31 -8.88
CA ASP A 141 3.37 -22.67 -9.03
C ASP A 141 2.94 -23.22 -7.67
N LYS A 142 1.62 -23.32 -7.48
CA LYS A 142 0.92 -24.48 -6.88
C LYS A 142 -0.58 -24.22 -6.84
N ARG A 143 -1.22 -24.73 -7.89
CA ARG A 143 -2.66 -25.01 -7.96
C ARG A 143 -2.91 -26.30 -7.16
N GLU A 144 -3.69 -26.23 -6.09
CA GLU A 144 -4.35 -27.40 -5.52
C GLU A 144 -5.86 -27.27 -5.76
N GLU A 145 -6.37 -28.29 -6.44
CA GLU A 145 -7.75 -28.45 -6.88
C GLU A 145 -8.49 -29.25 -5.81
N SER A 146 -9.57 -28.72 -5.24
CA SER A 146 -10.50 -29.52 -4.46
C SER A 146 -11.94 -29.17 -4.83
N THR A 147 -12.68 -30.24 -5.08
CA THR A 147 -13.98 -30.32 -5.75
C THR A 147 -15.15 -30.29 -4.77
N GLY A 148 -16.27 -29.68 -5.19
CA GLY A 148 -17.61 -29.80 -4.59
C GLY A 148 -18.05 -28.51 -3.89
N ASP A 149 -19.26 -27.97 -4.04
CA ASP A 149 -20.52 -28.46 -4.57
C ASP A 149 -21.36 -27.25 -5.02
N ARG A 150 -22.12 -27.41 -6.11
CA ARG A 150 -22.93 -26.36 -6.74
C ARG A 150 -24.34 -26.40 -6.17
N THR A 151 -24.79 -25.34 -5.52
CA THR A 151 -26.21 -24.98 -5.53
C THR A 151 -26.42 -23.52 -5.94
N HIS A 152 -27.30 -23.38 -6.93
CA HIS A 152 -27.69 -22.19 -7.67
C HIS A 152 -28.48 -21.21 -6.79
N GLY A 153 -28.10 -19.93 -6.83
CA GLY A 153 -28.94 -18.79 -6.41
C GLY A 153 -28.59 -17.60 -7.29
N GLY A 154 -29.44 -17.33 -8.28
CA GLY A 154 -29.17 -16.47 -9.43
C GLY A 154 -28.99 -14.99 -9.10
N CYS A 155 -28.10 -14.34 -9.86
CA CYS A 155 -27.96 -12.90 -9.95
C CYS A 155 -28.85 -12.44 -11.12
N GLU A 156 -29.95 -11.74 -10.84
CA GLU A 156 -30.77 -11.13 -11.89
C GLU A 156 -30.19 -9.78 -12.32
N ALA A 157 -30.19 -9.57 -13.64
CA ALA A 157 -29.72 -8.38 -14.31
C ALA A 157 -30.66 -7.19 -14.09
N ILE A 158 -30.12 -6.10 -13.54
CA ILE A 158 -30.77 -4.79 -13.55
C ILE A 158 -30.73 -4.26 -14.99
N THR A 159 -31.89 -4.21 -15.63
CA THR A 159 -32.07 -3.60 -16.94
C THR A 159 -32.55 -2.17 -16.73
N ASN A 160 -31.83 -1.19 -17.27
CA ASN A 160 -32.22 0.23 -17.23
C ASN A 160 -33.55 0.45 -17.97
N LYS A 161 -34.47 1.16 -17.30
CA LYS A 161 -35.54 1.92 -17.92
C LYS A 161 -35.41 3.37 -17.48
#